data_AF-A0A350ZYX8-F1
#
_entry.id   AF-A0A350ZYX8-F1
#
_cell.length_a   1.000
_cell.length_b   1.000
_cell.length_c   1.000
_cell.angle_alpha   90.00
_cell.angle_beta   90.00
_cell.angle_gamma   90.00
#
_symmetry.space_group_name_H-M   'P 1'
#
loop_
_entity.id
_entity.type
_entity.pdbx_description
1 polymer ?
#
loop_
_entity_poly.entity_id
_entity_poly.type
_entity_poly.pdbx_seq_one_letter_code
_entity_poly.pdbx_strand_id
1 'polypeptide(L)' 'RFGEMEVWALEAYGAAYTLQEMLTVKSDDVTGRTKVYENIVKGEHKIDSGMPESFNVLVKEIRSLAIDIDLDRS' A
#
# COMPACT_ATOMS: atom_id res chain seq x y z
N ARG A 1 9.28 -11.38 5.18
CA ARG A 1 7.95 -11.72 4.63
C ARG A 1 6.96 -11.40 5.74
N PHE A 2 6.06 -10.46 5.50
CA PHE A 2 4.95 -10.18 6.40
C PHE A 2 3.74 -10.95 5.85
N GLY A 3 3.19 -11.87 6.64
CA GLY A 3 2.13 -12.78 6.25
C GLY A 3 0.79 -12.43 6.91
N GLU A 4 -0.21 -13.24 6.60
CA GLU A 4 -1.60 -13.04 7.02
C GLU A 4 -1.76 -13.01 8.54
N MET A 5 -1.04 -13.87 9.27
CA MET A 5 -1.09 -13.88 10.75
C MET A 5 -0.51 -12.61 11.37
N GLU A 6 0.53 -12.01 10.77
CA GLU A 6 1.07 -10.74 11.27
C GLU A 6 0.16 -9.56 10.94
N VAL A 7 -0.57 -9.60 9.81
CA VAL A 7 -1.63 -8.64 9.48
C VAL A 7 -2.71 -8.67 10.56
N TRP A 8 -3.24 -9.85 10.89
CA TRP A 8 -4.26 -9.98 11.93
C TRP A 8 -3.81 -9.46 13.29
N ALA A 9 -2.55 -9.69 13.65
CA ALA A 9 -2.00 -9.14 14.89
C ALA A 9 -2.04 -7.60 14.88
N LEU A 10 -1.57 -6.94 13.81
CA LEU A 10 -1.60 -5.47 13.74
C LEU A 10 -3.01 -4.89 13.67
N GLU A 11 -3.95 -5.58 13.01
CA GLU A 11 -5.36 -5.20 12.98
C GLU A 11 -5.98 -5.28 14.38
N ALA A 12 -5.73 -6.36 15.12
CA ALA A 12 -6.23 -6.54 16.49
C ALA A 12 -5.66 -5.49 17.46
N TYR A 13 -4.43 -5.06 17.24
CA TYR A 13 -3.81 -3.95 17.99
C TYR A 13 -4.34 -2.56 17.60
N GLY A 14 -5.12 -2.45 16.52
CA GLY A 14 -5.59 -1.15 16.01
C GLY A 14 -4.48 -0.31 15.37
N ALA A 15 -3.37 -0.93 14.98
CA ALA A 15 -2.20 -0.24 14.43
C ALA A 15 -2.36 0.05 12.93
N ALA A 16 -3.45 0.72 12.55
CA ALA A 16 -3.84 0.96 11.15
C ALA A 16 -2.74 1.66 10.33
N TYR A 17 -2.09 2.69 10.89
CA TYR A 17 -1.01 3.41 10.22
C TYR A 17 0.23 2.54 9.99
N THR A 18 0.59 1.71 10.97
CA THR A 18 1.73 0.78 10.84
C THR A 18 1.42 -0.30 9.81
N LEU A 19 0.20 -0.83 9.80
CA LEU A 19 -0.22 -1.82 8.81
C LEU A 19 -0.22 -1.22 7.40
N GLN A 20 -0.76 -0.02 7.23
CA GLN A 20 -0.75 0.69 5.95
C GLN A 20 0.67 0.91 5.46
N GLU A 21 1.59 1.33 6.33
CA GLU A 21 2.99 1.54 5.99
C GLU A 21 3.67 0.24 5.54
N MET A 22 3.41 -0.87 6.26
CA MET A 22 3.97 -2.19 5.94
C MET A 22 3.46 -2.74 4.60
N LEU A 23 2.21 -2.48 4.25
CA LEU A 23 1.59 -2.98 3.00
C LEU A 23 1.82 -2.07 1.78
N THR A 24 2.16 -0.78 1.97
CA THR A 24 2.31 0.18 0.87
C THR A 24 3.78 0.59 0.70
N VAL A 25 4.20 1.67 1.35
CA VAL A 25 5.52 2.32 1.24
C VAL A 25 6.69 1.41 1.61
N LYS A 26 6.49 0.37 2.42
CA LYS A 26 7.55 -0.62 2.74
C LYS A 26 7.53 -1.88 1.87
N SER A 27 6.50 -2.09 1.04
CA SER A 27 6.40 -3.25 0.15
C SER A 27 6.40 -2.84 -1.32
N ASP A 28 5.29 -2.26 -1.79
CA ASP A 28 4.93 -2.25 -3.21
C ASP A 28 4.80 -0.83 -3.81
N ASP A 29 4.79 0.22 -2.99
CA ASP A 29 4.68 1.59 -3.49
C ASP A 29 6.05 2.15 -3.91
N VAL A 30 6.37 2.01 -5.21
CA VAL A 30 7.63 2.49 -5.79
C VAL A 30 7.78 4.01 -5.67
N THR A 31 6.68 4.76 -5.85
CA THR A 31 6.69 6.22 -5.81
C THR A 31 6.80 6.71 -4.36
N GLY A 32 6.08 6.08 -3.45
CA GLY A 32 6.12 6.35 -2.02
C GLY A 32 7.47 6.07 -1.41
N ARG A 33 8.15 4.97 -1.80
CA ARG A 33 9.50 4.63 -1.31
C ARG A 33 10.51 5.76 -1.50
N THR A 34 10.61 6.31 -2.70
CA THR A 34 11.57 7.38 -3.01
C THR A 34 11.28 8.63 -2.19
N LYS A 35 10.00 9.00 -2.07
CA LYS A 35 9.57 10.14 -1.24
C LYS A 35 9.87 9.93 0.23
N VAL A 36 9.63 8.72 0.76
CA VAL A 36 9.98 8.37 2.15
C VAL A 36 11.49 8.50 2.37
N TYR A 37 12.32 8.03 1.44
CA TYR A 37 13.77 8.22 1.51
C TYR A 37 14.16 9.71 1.53
N GLU A 38 13.61 10.52 0.63
CA GLU A 38 13.87 11.96 0.61
C GLU A 38 13.43 12.65 1.91
N ASN A 39 12.28 12.28 2.44
CA ASN A 39 11.70 12.83 3.66
C ASN A 39 12.56 12.48 4.88
N ILE A 40 13.08 11.25 4.96
CA ILE A 40 14.04 10.83 5.99
C ILE A 40 15.32 11.67 5.90
N VAL A 41 15.85 11.91 4.70
CA VAL A 41 17.06 12.71 4.49
C VAL A 41 16.83 14.19 4.84
N LYS A 42 15.64 14.73 4.55
CA LYS A 42 15.25 16.13 4.85
C LYS A 42 14.81 16.35 6.30
N GLY A 43 14.61 15.29 7.08
CA GLY A 43 14.08 15.36 8.45
C GLY A 43 12.57 15.62 8.52
N GLU A 44 11.84 15.42 7.42
CA GLU A 44 10.39 15.57 7.37
C GLU A 44 9.72 14.23 7.66
N HIS A 45 8.79 14.17 8.62
CA HIS A 45 8.05 12.96 8.97
C HIS A 45 6.70 12.87 8.25
N LYS A 46 6.69 13.08 6.93
CA LYS A 46 5.50 12.85 6.11
C LYS A 46 5.57 11.51 5.41
N ILE A 47 4.52 10.71 5.60
CA ILE A 47 4.33 9.43 4.94
C ILE A 47 3.03 9.52 4.16
N ASP A 48 3.13 9.73 2.84
CA ASP A 48 2.00 9.58 1.93
C ASP A 48 2.05 8.16 1.36
N SER A 49 1.04 7.36 1.69
CA SER A 49 0.86 6.01 1.18
C SER A 49 -0.12 6.05 0.00
N GLY A 50 0.36 5.61 -1.18
CA GLY A 50 -0.45 5.52 -2.38
C GLY A 50 -1.16 4.17 -2.54
N MET A 51 -1.80 3.99 -3.69
CA MET A 51 -2.30 2.69 -4.12
C MET A 51 -1.13 1.74 -4.42
N PRO A 52 -1.11 0.52 -3.85
CA PRO A 52 -0.05 -0.44 -4.10
C PRO A 52 -0.13 -1.00 -5.53
N GLU A 53 1.04 -1.29 -6.13
CA GLU A 53 1.11 -1.81 -7.50
C GLU A 53 0.47 -3.19 -7.66
N SER A 54 0.49 -4.02 -6.60
CA SER A 54 -0.20 -5.32 -6.58
C SER A 54 -1.71 -5.20 -6.83
N PHE A 55 -2.34 -4.11 -6.38
CA PHE A 55 -3.74 -3.83 -6.70
C PHE A 55 -3.94 -3.46 -8.18
N ASN A 56 -3.04 -2.68 -8.76
CA ASN A 56 -3.09 -2.35 -10.20
C ASN A 56 -2.96 -3.61 -11.06
N VAL A 57 -2.11 -4.57 -10.66
CA VAL A 57 -1.99 -5.86 -11.33
C VAL A 57 -3.29 -6.66 -11.22
N LEU A 58 -3.88 -6.75 -10.03
CA LEU A 58 -5.16 -7.43 -9.82
C LEU A 58 -6.28 -6.87 -10.72
N VAL A 59 -6.40 -5.54 -10.81
CA VAL A 59 -7.40 -4.89 -11.69
C VAL A 59 -7.16 -5.26 -13.16
N LYS A 60 -5.91 -5.29 -13.62
CA LYS A 60 -5.56 -5.69 -14.98
C LYS A 60 -5.87 -7.17 -15.24
N GLU A 61 -5.62 -8.04 -14.27
CA GLU A 61 -5.94 -9.47 -14.36
C GLU A 61 -7.45 -9.70 -14.46
N ILE A 62 -8.26 -9.01 -13.66
CA ILE A 62 -9.72 -9.15 -13.73
C ILE A 62 -10.25 -8.59 -15.06
N ARG A 63 -9.72 -7.45 -15.54
CA ARG A 63 -10.06 -6.92 -16.86
C ARG A 63 -9.71 -7.88 -18.00
N SER A 64 -8.66 -8.70 -17.84
CA SER A 64 -8.31 -9.73 -18.84
C SER A 64 -9.38 -10.83 -18.98
N LEU A 65 -10.22 -11.01 -17.96
CA LEU A 65 -11.35 -11.94 -17.96
C LEU A 65 -12.62 -11.34 -18.57
N ALA A 66 -12.53 -10.18 -19.24
CA ALA A 66 -13.66 -9.40 -19.76
C ALA A 66 -14.64 -8.89 -18.69
N ILE A 67 -14.16 -8.74 -17.46
CA ILE A 67 -14.90 -8.11 -16.36
C ILE A 67 -14.42 -6.66 -16.24
N ASP A 68 -15.31 -5.70 -16.48
CA ASP A 68 -14.98 -4.28 -16.32
C ASP A 68 -15.14 -3.86 -14.86
N ILE A 69 -14.03 -3.46 -14.25
CA ILE A 69 -13.97 -2.93 -12.88
C ILE A 69 -13.36 -1.54 -12.97
N ASP A 70 -14.05 -0.56 -12.42
CA ASP A 70 -13.55 0.80 -12.27
C ASP A 70 -13.73 1.28 -10.82
N LEU A 71 -12.85 2.18 -10.41
CA LEU A 71 -12.92 2.79 -9.08
C LEU A 71 -13.84 4.00 -9.14
N ASP A 72 -15.05 3.86 -8.61
CA ASP A 72 -15.95 5.01 -8.43
C ASP A 72 -15.59 5.78 -7.15
N ARG A 73 -15.63 7.11 -7.25
CA ARG A 73 -15.42 8.04 -6.12
C ARG A 73 -16.67 8.90 -5.98
N SER A 74 -17.76 8.29 -5.50
CA SER A 74 -18.99 8.97 -5.09
C SER A 74 -18.89 9.50 -3.67
#